data_AF-A0A4P9Z364-F1
#
_entry.id   AF-A0A4P9Z364-F1
#
_cell.length_a   1.000
_cell.length_b   1.000
_cell.length_c   1.000
_cell.angle_alpha   90.00
_cell.angle_beta   90.00
_cell.angle_gamma   90.00
#
_symmetry.space_group_name_H-M   'P 1'
#
loop_
_entity.id
_entity.type
_entity.pdbx_description
1 polymer ?
#
loop_
_entity_poly.entity_id
_entity_poly.type
_entity_poly.pdbx_seq_one_letter_code
_entity_poly.pdbx_strand_id
1 'polypeptide(L)'
;MEDGADRRGGGGGGNDRGSQASKRFGEGSHGKAAGQKKHKKRHGECGSVVPACSCGSIPVVAAYNAMQARMTPTTAAAAGGGEGSSERAMTVENFAEARAFEIHTMQNAMRKAIFITGARQCTCLIHEYNAYPQRVIAPVMVLWRPLPPAMTSTTGDDDSATRQVWLWIHPAAFDQVEQLFVQLKSQDGIAHLPQLSHLVVRDLRAELLAFDFVGPRTHDYIARVLDVCEDDGVPATTLWRTLAPLRTTQSLPPGVAIALTVHDPRLRFPHLATSAATHASDEAALASALVQWPENVAHTTLWEADTRQSLHDGMLPEKALHHRRSTPVHSYAGLLADGSCSLQMLVPGQPLAPTPSDARMPILLIHRGGGQLPGPETQVGRELVNGWRLVMPKGWGNAFWKAFVFAGIRVGGLEEQRTMHLEAGLACFPYDYPGTLAYEQWSRREAAMAQERHEKRPPAKRPNYAKLRVDHPFNPPFSTLTTHGATDATATSSLPCYILPRHTMKQCLTAAMQESADATALGDTSTSVPLVRIRLTMLNRGIIHRNAIIYGFDMAELTKHLPASVTTTPIRWQQLGASLDIDGSLFCARYADRILGYVTTGQLVFSQGKGSAIGSCSAQRLLSHWIELRRIN
;
A
#
# COMPACT_ATOMS: atom_id res chain seq x y z
N MET A 1 35.00 -7.93 -55.67
CA MET A 1 35.14 -6.47 -55.67
C MET A 1 34.97 -6.05 -54.22
N GLU A 2 36.04 -6.30 -53.47
CA GLU A 2 37.01 -5.29 -52.95
C GLU A 2 36.49 -4.85 -51.57
N ASP A 3 37.22 -4.83 -50.46
CA ASP A 3 38.57 -5.23 -50.03
C ASP A 3 38.46 -5.24 -48.48
N GLY A 4 39.08 -6.16 -47.72
CA GLY A 4 40.48 -6.06 -47.26
C GLY A 4 40.57 -5.24 -45.97
N ALA A 5 40.71 -5.86 -44.78
CA ALA A 5 41.97 -6.18 -44.07
C ALA A 5 41.91 -5.51 -42.67
N ASP A 6 42.00 -6.17 -41.52
CA ASP A 6 43.05 -6.99 -40.90
C ASP A 6 44.00 -6.20 -39.96
N ARG A 7 44.45 -6.89 -38.88
CA ARG A 7 45.45 -6.58 -37.81
C ARG A 7 44.89 -6.09 -36.47
N ARG A 8 44.95 -6.83 -35.35
CA ARG A 8 46.03 -7.55 -34.60
C ARG A 8 46.82 -6.67 -33.61
N GLY A 9 47.00 -7.22 -32.40
CA GLY A 9 48.02 -6.88 -31.40
C GLY A 9 47.40 -6.32 -30.10
N GLY A 10 47.47 -6.95 -28.92
CA GLY A 10 48.50 -7.81 -28.36
C GLY A 10 49.37 -6.99 -27.39
N GLY A 11 49.24 -7.23 -26.08
CA GLY A 11 50.05 -6.56 -25.07
C GLY A 11 49.70 -6.99 -23.66
N GLY A 12 50.36 -8.05 -23.19
CA GLY A 12 50.36 -8.46 -21.79
C GLY A 12 51.28 -7.58 -20.92
N GLY A 13 51.05 -7.66 -19.62
CA GLY A 13 51.91 -7.05 -18.60
C GLY A 13 51.43 -7.46 -17.22
N GLY A 14 52.04 -8.53 -16.69
CA GLY A 14 51.86 -8.95 -15.31
C GLY A 14 52.56 -8.02 -14.33
N ASN A 15 52.12 -8.06 -13.07
CA ASN A 15 53.02 -7.84 -11.94
C ASN A 15 52.50 -8.57 -10.70
N ASP A 16 53.20 -9.64 -10.37
CA ASP A 16 53.22 -10.28 -9.05
C ASP A 16 53.84 -9.32 -8.03
N ARG A 17 53.20 -9.17 -6.87
CA ARG A 17 53.88 -9.05 -5.57
C ARG A 17 53.02 -9.71 -4.50
N GLY A 18 53.46 -10.87 -4.02
CA GLY A 18 52.99 -11.43 -2.76
C GLY A 18 53.64 -10.76 -1.55
N SER A 19 53.00 -10.93 -0.38
CA SER A 19 53.61 -11.54 0.82
C SER A 19 52.87 -11.11 2.10
N GLN A 20 52.32 -12.13 2.78
CA GLN A 20 52.30 -12.37 4.22
C GLN A 20 52.08 -11.20 5.21
N ALA A 21 51.02 -11.33 6.02
CA ALA A 21 51.16 -11.27 7.48
C ALA A 21 49.98 -11.97 8.18
N SER A 22 50.34 -13.03 8.91
CA SER A 22 49.54 -13.77 9.88
C SER A 22 49.42 -12.98 11.18
N LYS A 23 48.28 -13.07 11.87
CA LYS A 23 48.23 -13.08 13.34
C LYS A 23 46.93 -13.72 13.85
N ARG A 24 47.13 -14.91 14.44
CA ARG A 24 46.24 -15.59 15.39
C ARG A 24 46.15 -14.79 16.69
N PHE A 25 45.01 -14.89 17.37
CA PHE A 25 44.90 -15.18 18.81
C PHE A 25 43.50 -15.78 19.09
N GLY A 26 43.48 -17.05 19.53
CA GLY A 26 42.44 -17.59 20.43
C GLY A 26 42.73 -17.09 21.86
N GLU A 27 42.05 -17.41 22.94
CA GLU A 27 41.07 -18.41 23.39
C GLU A 27 40.26 -17.67 24.50
N GLY A 28 39.08 -18.06 25.00
CA GLY A 28 38.58 -19.31 25.55
C GLY A 28 37.28 -18.93 26.32
N SER A 29 36.16 -19.64 26.20
CA SER A 29 35.79 -20.94 26.80
C SER A 29 35.16 -20.84 28.21
N HIS A 30 34.06 -21.59 28.35
CA HIS A 30 33.34 -22.04 29.56
C HIS A 30 32.14 -21.17 30.02
N GLY A 31 30.96 -21.72 30.33
CA GLY A 31 30.63 -23.11 30.63
C GLY A 31 29.15 -23.45 30.49
N LYS A 32 28.90 -24.75 30.29
CA LYS A 32 27.61 -25.45 30.34
C LYS A 32 27.09 -25.51 31.77
N ALA A 33 25.78 -25.44 31.96
CA ALA A 33 25.11 -26.09 33.08
C ALA A 33 23.78 -26.68 32.63
N ALA A 34 23.68 -28.00 32.77
CA ALA A 34 22.46 -28.79 32.62
C ALA A 34 21.65 -28.74 33.93
N GLY A 35 20.32 -28.91 33.82
CA GLY A 35 19.43 -29.04 34.97
C GLY A 35 18.05 -29.57 34.60
N GLN A 36 17.91 -30.90 34.55
CA GLN A 36 16.62 -31.60 34.62
C GLN A 36 16.03 -31.53 36.04
N LYS A 37 14.69 -31.44 36.17
CA LYS A 37 13.82 -32.05 37.22
C LYS A 37 12.35 -31.72 36.90
N LYS A 38 11.53 -32.67 36.43
CA LYS A 38 10.63 -33.60 37.15
C LYS A 38 9.44 -32.96 37.93
N HIS A 39 8.24 -33.24 37.40
CA HIS A 39 6.94 -33.53 38.03
C HIS A 39 6.47 -32.76 39.27
N LYS A 40 5.27 -32.15 39.17
CA LYS A 40 4.19 -32.41 40.15
C LYS A 40 2.79 -32.17 39.57
N LYS A 41 2.04 -33.25 39.42
CA LYS A 41 0.58 -33.32 39.25
C LYS A 41 -0.08 -32.92 40.57
N ARG A 42 -1.08 -32.03 40.56
CA ARG A 42 -2.09 -31.95 41.62
C ARG A 42 -3.46 -31.71 40.98
N HIS A 43 -4.34 -32.68 41.22
CA HIS A 43 -5.79 -32.56 41.09
C HIS A 43 -6.33 -31.61 42.15
N GLY A 44 -7.43 -30.93 41.82
CA GLY A 44 -8.20 -30.10 42.72
C GLY A 44 -9.40 -29.53 41.96
N GLU A 45 -10.43 -30.34 41.81
CA GLU A 45 -11.78 -29.91 41.45
C GLU A 45 -12.37 -29.06 42.58
N CYS A 46 -12.97 -27.92 42.24
CA CYS A 46 -14.20 -27.44 42.87
C CYS A 46 -14.85 -26.41 41.94
N GLY A 47 -16.07 -26.71 41.50
CA GLY A 47 -16.82 -25.90 40.54
C GLY A 47 -17.37 -24.61 41.11
N SER A 48 -17.49 -23.62 40.23
CA SER A 48 -18.49 -22.56 40.32
C SER A 48 -18.96 -22.22 38.91
N VAL A 49 -20.28 -22.09 38.78
CA VAL A 49 -21.08 -22.14 37.57
C VAL A 49 -21.42 -20.70 37.13
N VAL A 50 -21.32 -20.41 35.81
CA VAL A 50 -21.88 -19.28 35.00
C VAL A 50 -21.16 -17.90 34.99
N PRO A 51 -21.20 -17.09 33.90
CA PRO A 51 -21.48 -17.35 32.47
C PRO A 51 -20.28 -17.08 31.52
N ALA A 52 -20.35 -17.69 30.34
CA ALA A 52 -19.56 -17.39 29.17
C ALA A 52 -19.77 -15.94 28.68
N CYS A 53 -18.69 -15.22 28.40
CA CYS A 53 -18.72 -13.91 27.76
C CYS A 53 -17.99 -13.97 26.41
N SER A 54 -18.78 -13.78 25.35
CA SER A 54 -18.40 -13.74 23.94
C SER A 54 -17.49 -12.56 23.61
N CYS A 55 -16.21 -12.83 23.31
CA CYS A 55 -15.28 -11.82 22.83
C CYS A 55 -15.27 -11.76 21.30
N GLY A 56 -16.25 -11.06 20.72
CA GLY A 56 -16.38 -10.90 19.28
C GLY A 56 -17.10 -9.63 18.83
N SER A 57 -17.04 -8.53 19.58
CA SER A 57 -17.73 -7.26 19.22
C SER A 57 -17.38 -6.06 20.13
N ILE A 58 -16.14 -5.96 20.59
CA ILE A 58 -15.80 -5.06 21.71
C ILE A 58 -16.02 -3.54 21.44
N PRO A 59 -15.86 -2.96 20.22
CA PRO A 59 -16.17 -1.53 20.07
C PRO A 59 -17.68 -1.25 19.90
N VAL A 60 -18.49 -2.25 19.54
CA VAL A 60 -19.94 -2.07 19.31
C VAL A 60 -20.70 -2.20 20.62
N VAL A 61 -20.41 -3.24 21.40
CA VAL A 61 -21.08 -3.47 22.69
C VAL A 61 -20.60 -2.49 23.76
N ALA A 62 -19.32 -2.10 23.77
CA ALA A 62 -18.83 -1.09 24.72
C ALA A 62 -19.36 0.32 24.41
N ALA A 63 -19.49 0.69 23.12
CA ALA A 63 -20.11 1.96 22.75
C ALA A 63 -21.62 1.96 23.01
N TYR A 64 -22.30 0.84 22.75
CA TYR A 64 -23.71 0.63 23.08
C TYR A 64 -23.95 0.69 24.59
N ASN A 65 -23.11 0.05 25.40
CA ASN A 65 -23.21 0.06 26.86
C ASN A 65 -22.83 1.42 27.47
N ALA A 66 -21.85 2.13 26.90
CA ALA A 66 -21.50 3.49 27.31
C ALA A 66 -22.59 4.51 26.94
N MET A 67 -23.31 4.28 25.83
CA MET A 67 -24.49 5.04 25.42
C MET A 67 -25.69 4.71 26.31
N GLN A 68 -25.97 3.43 26.61
CA GLN A 68 -27.00 3.05 27.59
C GLN A 68 -26.73 3.66 28.97
N ALA A 69 -25.47 3.69 29.43
CA ALA A 69 -25.08 4.34 30.68
C ALA A 69 -25.26 5.87 30.66
N ARG A 70 -25.21 6.52 29.48
CA ARG A 70 -25.55 7.94 29.30
C ARG A 70 -27.05 8.19 29.07
N MET A 71 -27.79 7.17 28.68
CA MET A 71 -29.23 7.20 28.43
C MET A 71 -30.07 6.87 29.67
N THR A 72 -29.50 6.16 30.66
CA THR A 72 -30.15 5.99 31.96
C THR A 72 -30.11 7.29 32.75
N PRO A 73 -31.25 7.88 33.13
CA PRO A 73 -31.24 9.02 34.04
C PRO A 73 -30.61 8.57 35.36
N THR A 74 -29.51 9.21 35.75
CA THR A 74 -28.94 9.08 37.10
C THR A 74 -30.01 9.50 38.11
N THR A 75 -30.68 8.52 38.71
CA THR A 75 -31.47 8.71 39.93
C THR A 75 -30.50 8.94 41.08
N ALA A 76 -30.00 10.17 41.18
CA ALA A 76 -29.36 10.63 42.40
C ALA A 76 -30.43 10.64 43.50
N ALA A 77 -30.26 9.75 44.48
CA ALA A 77 -31.08 9.71 45.69
C ALA A 77 -30.97 11.06 46.43
N ALA A 78 -32.02 11.86 46.35
CA ALA A 78 -32.27 12.98 47.25
C ALA A 78 -33.74 12.91 47.66
N ALA A 79 -33.97 12.74 48.97
CA ALA A 79 -35.28 12.71 49.58
C ALA A 79 -36.02 14.04 49.38
N GLY A 80 -37.31 13.97 49.02
CA GLY A 80 -38.21 15.12 48.95
C GLY A 80 -39.32 14.92 47.92
N GLY A 81 -40.57 14.82 48.37
CA GLY A 81 -41.72 14.41 47.56
C GLY A 81 -42.24 15.44 46.55
N GLY A 82 -43.16 14.98 45.69
CA GLY A 82 -43.95 15.81 44.77
C GLY A 82 -44.19 15.12 43.43
N GLU A 83 -45.46 14.92 43.10
CA GLU A 83 -46.00 14.22 41.92
C GLU A 83 -45.57 14.80 40.57
N GLY A 84 -45.50 13.93 39.54
CA GLY A 84 -45.41 14.34 38.13
C GLY A 84 -44.59 13.39 37.26
N SER A 85 -45.16 12.26 36.83
CA SER A 85 -44.58 11.41 35.79
C SER A 85 -44.63 12.12 34.43
N SER A 86 -43.53 12.78 34.04
CA SER A 86 -43.30 13.18 32.65
C SER A 86 -42.26 12.23 32.05
N GLU A 87 -42.74 11.22 31.32
CA GLU A 87 -41.90 10.49 30.36
C GLU A 87 -41.35 11.53 29.36
N ARG A 88 -40.06 11.83 29.46
CA ARG A 88 -39.39 12.70 28.49
C ARG A 88 -39.40 11.99 27.14
N ALA A 89 -40.34 12.39 26.28
CA ALA A 89 -40.39 11.99 24.88
C ALA A 89 -39.04 12.31 24.23
N MET A 90 -38.35 11.28 23.74
CA MET A 90 -37.12 11.43 22.97
C MET A 90 -37.46 12.23 21.71
N THR A 91 -36.75 13.34 21.46
CA THR A 91 -36.98 14.18 20.28
C THR A 91 -36.67 13.39 19.00
N VAL A 92 -37.44 13.62 17.94
CA VAL A 92 -37.29 12.94 16.64
C VAL A 92 -35.86 13.10 16.09
N GLU A 93 -35.21 14.23 16.38
CA GLU A 93 -33.82 14.53 16.00
C GLU A 93 -32.81 13.61 16.69
N ASN A 94 -32.90 13.43 18.01
CA ASN A 94 -32.01 12.54 18.76
C ASN A 94 -32.17 11.08 18.35
N PHE A 95 -33.40 10.67 18.00
CA PHE A 95 -33.67 9.33 17.46
C PHE A 95 -33.08 9.16 16.05
N ALA A 96 -33.20 10.17 15.18
CA ALA A 96 -32.64 10.14 13.83
C ALA A 96 -31.09 10.11 13.85
N GLU A 97 -30.46 10.86 14.74
CA GLU A 97 -29.00 10.86 14.92
C GLU A 97 -28.49 9.51 15.45
N ALA A 98 -29.18 8.91 16.43
CA ALA A 98 -28.84 7.58 16.94
C ALA A 98 -28.96 6.51 15.85
N ARG A 99 -30.04 6.52 15.06
CA ARG A 99 -30.23 5.62 13.91
C ARG A 99 -29.17 5.83 12.82
N ALA A 100 -28.81 7.07 12.52
CA ALA A 100 -27.76 7.38 11.55
C ALA A 100 -26.39 6.88 12.03
N PHE A 101 -26.10 7.01 13.32
CA PHE A 101 -24.89 6.47 13.94
C PHE A 101 -24.86 4.94 13.92
N GLU A 102 -25.96 4.26 14.25
CA GLU A 102 -26.10 2.80 14.14
C GLU A 102 -25.90 2.31 12.70
N ILE A 103 -26.55 2.94 11.73
CA ILE A 103 -26.38 2.60 10.31
C ILE A 103 -24.92 2.79 9.89
N HIS A 104 -24.29 3.91 10.29
CA HIS A 104 -22.90 4.19 9.94
C HIS A 104 -21.92 3.22 10.61
N THR A 105 -22.15 2.86 11.88
CA THR A 105 -21.33 1.89 12.61
C THR A 105 -21.48 0.48 12.04
N MET A 106 -22.71 0.05 11.73
CA MET A 106 -22.97 -1.23 11.05
C MET A 106 -22.34 -1.27 9.66
N GLN A 107 -22.49 -0.22 8.85
CA GLN A 107 -21.85 -0.11 7.54
C GLN A 107 -20.32 -0.18 7.65
N ASN A 108 -19.73 0.45 8.66
CA ASN A 108 -18.29 0.40 8.90
C ASN A 108 -17.82 -0.97 9.41
N ALA A 109 -18.62 -1.64 10.26
CA ALA A 109 -18.35 -3.00 10.69
C ALA A 109 -18.42 -3.99 9.51
N MET A 110 -19.45 -3.89 8.67
CA MET A 110 -19.58 -4.68 7.43
C MET A 110 -18.42 -4.41 6.47
N ARG A 111 -18.02 -3.15 6.27
CA ARG A 111 -16.85 -2.79 5.44
C ARG A 111 -15.56 -3.41 5.97
N LYS A 112 -15.38 -3.52 7.28
CA LYS A 112 -14.20 -4.12 7.92
C LYS A 112 -14.23 -5.65 7.86
N ALA A 113 -15.41 -6.26 8.03
CA ALA A 113 -15.60 -7.70 8.02
C ALA A 113 -15.15 -8.35 6.69
N ILE A 114 -15.34 -7.65 5.56
CA ILE A 114 -14.94 -8.13 4.22
C ILE A 114 -13.43 -8.45 4.14
N PHE A 115 -12.58 -7.75 4.90
CA PHE A 115 -11.13 -7.99 4.90
C PHE A 115 -10.71 -9.13 5.83
N ILE A 116 -11.49 -9.41 6.88
CA ILE A 116 -11.17 -10.42 7.91
C ILE A 116 -11.29 -11.84 7.33
N THR A 117 -12.14 -12.03 6.32
CA THR A 117 -12.31 -13.34 5.65
C THR A 117 -11.09 -13.79 4.85
N GLY A 118 -10.16 -12.87 4.55
CA GLY A 118 -8.98 -13.16 3.72
C GLY A 118 -9.23 -13.20 2.21
N ALA A 119 -10.47 -12.94 1.76
CA ALA A 119 -10.79 -12.88 0.33
C ALA A 119 -10.23 -11.63 -0.36
N ARG A 120 -10.00 -10.55 0.40
CA ARG A 120 -9.50 -9.27 -0.10
C ARG A 120 -8.38 -8.70 0.77
N GLN A 121 -7.37 -8.11 0.14
CA GLN A 121 -6.37 -7.29 0.83
C GLN A 121 -6.99 -5.96 1.28
N CYS A 122 -6.49 -5.45 2.38
CA CYS A 122 -6.74 -4.10 2.88
C CYS A 122 -5.48 -3.25 2.72
N THR A 123 -5.63 -1.97 2.41
CA THR A 123 -4.54 -0.98 2.45
C THR A 123 -4.87 0.08 3.47
N CYS A 124 -4.01 0.28 4.46
CA CYS A 124 -4.24 1.23 5.55
C CYS A 124 -2.94 1.91 5.97
N LEU A 125 -3.03 2.89 6.86
CA LEU A 125 -1.86 3.55 7.46
C LEU A 125 -1.63 2.95 8.84
N ILE A 126 -0.42 2.46 9.11
CA ILE A 126 -0.01 2.02 10.45
C ILE A 126 0.49 3.22 11.24
N HIS A 127 0.08 3.29 12.51
CA HIS A 127 0.43 4.37 13.44
C HIS A 127 1.10 3.75 14.66
N GLU A 128 1.76 4.60 15.46
CA GLU A 128 2.17 4.20 16.79
C GLU A 128 0.96 3.80 17.66
N TYR A 129 1.21 2.98 18.69
CA TYR A 129 0.15 2.47 19.56
C TYR A 129 -0.64 3.61 20.21
N ASN A 130 -1.96 3.58 20.04
CA ASN A 130 -2.90 4.59 20.54
C ASN A 130 -2.57 6.05 20.15
N ALA A 131 -1.83 6.25 19.06
CA ALA A 131 -1.41 7.58 18.61
C ALA A 131 -2.27 8.15 17.47
N TYR A 132 -3.25 7.41 16.95
CA TYR A 132 -4.10 7.87 15.84
C TYR A 132 -4.85 9.16 16.20
N PRO A 133 -4.89 10.18 15.32
CA PRO A 133 -4.39 10.23 13.94
C PRO A 133 -2.92 10.71 13.79
N GLN A 134 -2.23 10.95 14.89
CA GLN A 134 -0.82 11.39 14.93
C GLN A 134 0.14 10.21 14.76
N ARG A 135 1.44 10.52 14.61
CA ARG A 135 2.55 9.54 14.53
C ARG A 135 2.29 8.38 13.56
N VAL A 136 1.98 8.75 12.32
CA VAL A 136 1.90 7.81 11.20
C VAL A 136 3.29 7.24 10.93
N ILE A 137 3.38 5.92 10.75
CA ILE A 137 4.63 5.24 10.45
C ILE A 137 4.75 5.03 8.93
N ALA A 138 3.81 4.27 8.35
CA ALA A 138 3.83 3.92 6.93
C ALA A 138 2.46 3.43 6.42
N PRO A 139 2.18 3.51 5.11
CA PRO A 139 1.15 2.71 4.50
C PRO A 139 1.54 1.23 4.51
N VAL A 140 0.59 0.39 4.89
CA VAL A 140 0.73 -1.06 4.94
C VAL A 140 -0.40 -1.72 4.18
N MET A 141 -0.08 -2.86 3.59
CA MET A 141 -1.06 -3.76 3.00
C MET A 141 -1.23 -4.94 3.93
N VAL A 142 -2.47 -5.33 4.16
CA VAL A 142 -2.85 -6.37 5.12
C VAL A 142 -3.66 -7.42 4.38
N LEU A 143 -3.27 -8.68 4.52
CA LEU A 143 -4.07 -9.81 4.05
C LEU A 143 -4.20 -10.84 5.17
N TRP A 144 -5.44 -11.17 5.51
CA TRP A 144 -5.74 -12.25 6.45
C TRP A 144 -5.63 -13.60 5.75
N ARG A 145 -5.11 -14.62 6.44
CA ARG A 145 -5.18 -15.99 5.93
C ARG A 145 -6.64 -16.42 5.87
N PRO A 146 -7.16 -16.85 4.69
CA PRO A 146 -8.49 -17.40 4.59
C PRO A 146 -8.64 -18.62 5.50
N LEU A 147 -9.77 -18.74 6.19
CA LEU A 147 -10.08 -19.92 6.99
C LEU A 147 -10.38 -21.11 6.07
N PRO A 148 -9.88 -22.32 6.37
CA PRO A 148 -10.25 -23.51 5.63
C PRO A 148 -11.74 -23.85 5.83
N PRO A 149 -12.42 -24.39 4.81
CA PRO A 149 -13.84 -24.74 4.87
C PRO A 149 -14.17 -25.82 5.91
N ALA A 150 -13.18 -26.58 6.38
CA ALA A 150 -13.37 -27.59 7.43
C ALA A 150 -13.66 -26.99 8.83
N MET A 151 -13.44 -25.68 9.03
CA MET A 151 -13.68 -24.98 10.29
C MET A 151 -14.96 -24.12 10.30
N THR A 152 -15.73 -24.11 9.21
CA THR A 152 -16.95 -23.29 9.11
C THR A 152 -18.24 -24.05 9.47
N SER A 153 -18.18 -25.38 9.65
CA SER A 153 -19.36 -26.23 9.83
C SER A 153 -19.57 -26.82 11.23
N THR A 154 -18.72 -26.53 12.21
CA THR A 154 -18.98 -26.90 13.60
C THR A 154 -19.50 -25.71 14.39
N THR A 155 -20.73 -25.86 14.84
CA THR A 155 -21.40 -25.08 15.90
C THR A 155 -20.41 -24.61 16.96
N GLY A 156 -20.46 -23.32 17.29
CA GLY A 156 -19.41 -22.58 17.98
C GLY A 156 -18.81 -23.25 19.22
N ASP A 157 -17.49 -23.41 19.21
CA ASP A 157 -16.61 -23.30 20.39
C ASP A 157 -15.10 -23.39 20.08
N ASP A 158 -14.64 -23.32 18.81
CA ASP A 158 -13.20 -23.31 18.49
C ASP A 158 -12.63 -21.88 18.37
N ASP A 159 -12.69 -21.12 19.47
CA ASP A 159 -11.93 -19.86 19.64
C ASP A 159 -10.39 -20.07 19.73
N SER A 160 -9.92 -21.31 19.51
CA SER A 160 -8.52 -21.73 19.62
C SER A 160 -7.74 -21.69 18.29
N ALA A 161 -8.38 -21.42 17.15
CA ALA A 161 -7.71 -21.41 15.85
C ALA A 161 -6.78 -20.20 15.71
N THR A 162 -5.46 -20.44 15.71
CA THR A 162 -4.44 -19.39 15.49
C THR A 162 -4.65 -18.74 14.13
N ARG A 163 -5.03 -17.46 14.11
CA ARG A 163 -5.15 -16.69 12.87
C ARG A 163 -3.80 -16.12 12.43
N GLN A 164 -3.57 -16.11 11.13
CA GLN A 164 -2.37 -15.57 10.51
C GLN A 164 -2.73 -14.36 9.65
N VAL A 165 -1.83 -13.37 9.64
CA VAL A 165 -1.98 -12.15 8.84
C VAL A 165 -0.62 -11.80 8.24
N TRP A 166 -0.61 -11.40 6.98
CA TRP A 166 0.57 -10.83 6.33
C TRP A 166 0.46 -9.32 6.28
N LEU A 167 1.57 -8.66 6.65
CA LEU A 167 1.74 -7.22 6.58
C LEU A 167 2.88 -6.93 5.59
N TRP A 168 2.55 -6.31 4.45
CA TRP A 168 3.58 -5.78 3.56
C TRP A 168 3.86 -4.33 3.91
N ILE A 169 5.11 -4.06 4.21
CA ILE A 169 5.59 -2.78 4.73
C ILE A 169 6.79 -2.37 3.88
N HIS A 170 6.91 -1.08 3.59
CA HIS A 170 8.07 -0.56 2.90
C HIS A 170 9.35 -0.71 3.77
N PRO A 171 10.50 -1.11 3.20
CA PRO A 171 11.72 -1.38 3.97
C PRO A 171 12.17 -0.24 4.89
N ALA A 172 12.04 1.01 4.42
CA ALA A 172 12.39 2.20 5.22
C ALA A 172 11.60 2.37 6.54
N ALA A 173 10.47 1.68 6.70
CA ALA A 173 9.67 1.69 7.92
C ALA A 173 9.61 0.31 8.62
N PHE A 174 10.27 -0.71 8.06
CA PHE A 174 10.20 -2.08 8.56
C PHE A 174 10.74 -2.17 9.99
N ASP A 175 11.95 -1.67 10.22
CA ASP A 175 12.62 -1.73 11.53
C ASP A 175 11.80 -1.01 12.61
N GLN A 176 11.15 0.11 12.26
CA GLN A 176 10.27 0.85 13.17
C GLN A 176 9.02 0.04 13.55
N VAL A 177 8.38 -0.63 12.57
CA VAL A 177 7.19 -1.45 12.83
C VAL A 177 7.55 -2.71 13.61
N GLU A 178 8.68 -3.35 13.29
CA GLU A 178 9.19 -4.51 14.03
C GLU A 178 9.45 -4.15 15.49
N GLN A 179 10.16 -3.04 15.74
CA GLN A 179 10.39 -2.52 17.09
C GLN A 179 9.08 -2.22 17.83
N LEU A 180 8.08 -1.66 17.14
CA LEU A 180 6.76 -1.41 17.73
C LEU A 180 6.10 -2.72 18.18
N PHE A 181 6.13 -3.78 17.37
CA PHE A 181 5.57 -5.07 17.78
C PHE A 181 6.36 -5.74 18.89
N VAL A 182 7.70 -5.62 18.89
CA VAL A 182 8.56 -6.13 19.97
C VAL A 182 8.28 -5.39 21.28
N GLN A 183 8.16 -4.05 21.23
CA GLN A 183 7.81 -3.22 22.38
C GLN A 183 6.46 -3.62 22.97
N LEU A 184 5.43 -3.77 22.12
CA LEU A 184 4.09 -4.21 22.54
C LEU A 184 4.08 -5.62 23.13
N LYS A 185 5.03 -6.48 22.75
CA LYS A 185 5.19 -7.82 23.32
C LYS A 185 5.95 -7.80 24.66
N SER A 186 6.97 -6.95 24.77
CA SER A 186 7.83 -6.84 25.96
C SER A 186 7.19 -6.06 27.11
N GLN A 187 6.29 -5.13 26.79
CA GLN A 187 5.47 -4.47 27.78
C GLN A 187 4.36 -5.44 28.18
N ASP A 188 4.59 -6.25 29.23
CA ASP A 188 3.58 -7.04 29.96
C ASP A 188 2.41 -6.19 30.55
N GLY A 189 2.22 -4.96 30.06
CA GLY A 189 1.57 -3.87 30.78
C GLY A 189 0.90 -2.84 29.88
N ILE A 190 0.09 -3.29 28.91
CA ILE A 190 -1.21 -2.62 28.78
C ILE A 190 -2.15 -3.51 29.58
N ALA A 191 -2.44 -3.11 30.83
CA ALA A 191 -3.28 -3.86 31.79
C ALA A 191 -4.69 -4.25 31.27
N HIS A 192 -5.04 -3.88 30.04
CA HIS A 192 -6.31 -4.10 29.38
C HIS A 192 -6.28 -5.15 28.25
N LEU A 193 -5.14 -5.77 27.89
CA LEU A 193 -5.07 -6.73 26.76
C LEU A 193 -4.23 -8.00 27.05
N PRO A 194 -4.75 -8.96 27.86
CA PRO A 194 -4.07 -10.25 28.15
C PRO A 194 -3.88 -11.16 26.92
N GLN A 195 -4.57 -10.86 25.82
CA GLN A 195 -4.58 -11.64 24.57
C GLN A 195 -3.30 -11.51 23.73
N LEU A 196 -2.44 -10.52 24.00
CA LEU A 196 -1.21 -10.28 23.25
C LEU A 196 -0.08 -11.27 23.58
N SER A 197 -0.21 -12.04 24.66
CA SER A 197 0.76 -13.08 25.06
C SER A 197 0.97 -14.17 24.00
N HIS A 198 -0.04 -14.42 23.15
CA HIS A 198 0.01 -15.41 22.08
C HIS A 198 0.50 -14.84 20.73
N LEU A 199 0.89 -13.56 20.67
CA LEU A 199 1.35 -12.94 19.43
C LEU A 199 2.75 -13.43 19.02
N VAL A 200 2.82 -14.04 17.84
CA VAL A 200 4.07 -14.46 17.20
C VAL A 200 4.32 -13.59 15.98
N VAL A 201 5.39 -12.81 16.02
CA VAL A 201 5.86 -11.97 14.91
C VAL A 201 6.99 -12.72 14.22
N ARG A 202 6.91 -12.83 12.89
CA ARG A 202 7.94 -13.47 12.05
C ARG A 202 8.31 -12.55 10.90
N ASP A 203 9.60 -12.34 10.70
CA ASP A 203 10.14 -11.66 9.53
C ASP A 203 10.20 -12.62 8.33
N LEU A 204 9.65 -12.21 7.19
CA LEU A 204 9.59 -12.99 5.95
C LEU A 204 10.33 -12.32 4.77
N ARG A 205 11.14 -11.28 5.01
CA ARG A 205 11.86 -10.52 3.95
C ARG A 205 12.65 -11.40 2.98
N ALA A 206 13.25 -12.48 3.48
CA ALA A 206 14.08 -13.39 2.68
C ALA A 206 13.33 -14.64 2.18
N GLU A 207 12.04 -14.80 2.51
CA GLU A 207 11.26 -16.02 2.23
C GLU A 207 10.29 -15.91 1.06
N LEU A 208 9.73 -14.71 0.84
CA LEU A 208 8.73 -14.46 -0.18
C LEU A 208 9.23 -13.40 -1.16
N LEU A 209 8.86 -13.58 -2.42
CA LEU A 209 9.09 -12.63 -3.51
C LEU A 209 7.76 -12.15 -4.05
N ALA A 210 7.71 -10.89 -4.48
CA ALA A 210 6.53 -10.30 -5.09
C ALA A 210 6.89 -9.57 -6.38
N PHE A 211 6.12 -9.80 -7.44
CA PHE A 211 6.18 -9.01 -8.67
C PHE A 211 4.91 -8.20 -8.85
N ASP A 212 5.12 -6.92 -9.14
CA ASP A 212 4.07 -5.94 -9.31
C ASP A 212 3.90 -5.66 -10.81
N PHE A 213 2.77 -6.08 -11.35
CA PHE A 213 2.41 -5.83 -12.74
C PHE A 213 1.41 -4.69 -12.85
N VAL A 214 1.59 -3.85 -13.85
CA VAL A 214 0.80 -2.63 -14.08
C VAL A 214 0.44 -2.54 -15.55
N GLY A 215 -0.79 -2.08 -15.83
CA GLY A 215 -1.28 -1.82 -17.18
C GLY A 215 -2.44 -2.73 -17.59
N PRO A 216 -3.18 -2.35 -18.65
CA PRO A 216 -4.46 -2.98 -18.99
C PRO A 216 -4.29 -4.44 -19.45
N ARG A 217 -3.28 -4.72 -20.28
CA ARG A 217 -3.02 -6.06 -20.85
C ARG A 217 -2.33 -7.03 -19.90
N THR A 218 -2.08 -6.62 -18.66
CA THR A 218 -1.34 -7.42 -17.69
C THR A 218 -1.94 -8.81 -17.50
N HIS A 219 -3.27 -8.90 -17.41
CA HIS A 219 -3.95 -10.18 -17.19
C HIS A 219 -3.66 -11.19 -18.32
N ASP A 220 -3.76 -10.73 -19.57
CA ASP A 220 -3.47 -11.52 -20.78
C ASP A 220 -2.02 -12.05 -20.78
N TYR A 221 -1.04 -11.20 -20.47
CA TYR A 221 0.37 -11.66 -20.40
C TYR A 221 0.61 -12.65 -19.25
N ILE A 222 0.00 -12.45 -18.09
CA ILE A 222 0.13 -13.35 -16.94
C ILE A 222 -0.52 -14.70 -17.25
N ALA A 223 -1.74 -14.71 -17.80
CA ALA A 223 -2.46 -15.93 -18.16
C ALA A 223 -1.72 -16.80 -19.19
N ARG A 224 -0.90 -16.20 -20.05
CA ARG A 224 -0.05 -16.94 -21.02
C ARG A 224 1.14 -17.63 -20.39
N VAL A 225 1.71 -17.04 -19.34
CA VAL A 225 2.90 -17.56 -18.66
C VAL A 225 2.53 -18.57 -17.59
N LEU A 226 1.42 -18.34 -16.88
CA LEU A 226 0.97 -19.20 -15.80
C LEU A 226 0.22 -20.42 -16.35
N ASP A 227 0.90 -21.55 -16.35
CA ASP A 227 0.32 -22.87 -16.67
C ASP A 227 -0.26 -23.51 -15.41
N VAL A 228 -1.57 -23.35 -15.21
CA VAL A 228 -2.25 -23.80 -13.98
C VAL A 228 -2.39 -25.32 -13.97
N CYS A 229 -2.06 -25.95 -12.83
CA CYS A 229 -2.23 -27.38 -12.64
C CYS A 229 -3.70 -27.78 -12.78
N GLU A 230 -3.97 -28.86 -13.53
CA GLU A 230 -5.30 -29.45 -13.67
C GLU A 230 -5.65 -30.27 -12.43
N ASP A 231 -6.05 -29.60 -11.36
CA ASP A 231 -6.64 -30.24 -10.18
C ASP A 231 -8.16 -29.99 -10.21
N ASP A 232 -8.93 -31.02 -10.54
CA ASP A 232 -10.40 -30.94 -10.63
C ASP A 232 -11.02 -30.60 -9.26
N GLY A 233 -11.92 -29.61 -9.23
CA GLY A 233 -12.68 -29.21 -8.04
C GLY A 233 -12.12 -28.03 -7.23
N VAL A 234 -10.97 -27.45 -7.62
CA VAL A 234 -10.46 -26.24 -6.96
C VAL A 234 -11.18 -24.99 -7.48
N PRO A 235 -11.91 -24.22 -6.64
CA PRO A 235 -12.69 -23.06 -7.09
C PRO A 235 -11.84 -21.96 -7.73
N ALA A 236 -10.59 -21.82 -7.30
CA ALA A 236 -9.66 -20.83 -7.85
C ALA A 236 -9.25 -21.12 -9.30
N THR A 237 -9.03 -22.39 -9.64
CA THR A 237 -8.69 -22.82 -11.00
C THR A 237 -9.86 -22.59 -11.95
N THR A 238 -11.08 -22.93 -11.53
CA THR A 238 -12.30 -22.65 -12.29
C THR A 238 -12.47 -21.16 -12.52
N LEU A 239 -12.34 -20.35 -11.47
CA LEU A 239 -12.42 -18.89 -11.59
C LEU A 239 -11.36 -18.35 -12.56
N TRP A 240 -10.11 -18.79 -12.46
CA TRP A 240 -9.04 -18.33 -13.35
C TRP A 240 -9.35 -18.58 -14.84
N ARG A 241 -9.94 -19.74 -15.16
CA ARG A 241 -10.41 -20.04 -16.52
C ARG A 241 -11.55 -19.11 -16.95
N THR A 242 -12.50 -18.83 -16.06
CA THR A 242 -13.57 -17.84 -16.31
C THR A 242 -13.04 -16.42 -16.51
N LEU A 243 -11.91 -16.08 -15.89
CA LEU A 243 -11.27 -14.77 -16.01
C LEU A 243 -10.42 -14.61 -17.28
N ALA A 244 -10.03 -15.70 -17.95
CA ALA A 244 -9.19 -15.69 -19.15
C ALA A 244 -9.59 -14.66 -20.25
N PRO A 245 -10.89 -14.43 -20.56
CA PRO A 245 -11.30 -13.41 -21.54
C PRO A 245 -11.14 -11.95 -21.09
N LEU A 246 -10.71 -11.68 -19.84
CA LEU A 246 -10.57 -10.32 -19.33
C LEU A 246 -9.50 -9.51 -20.09
N ARG A 247 -9.93 -8.42 -20.70
CA ARG A 247 -9.04 -7.47 -21.39
C ARG A 247 -8.40 -6.43 -20.47
N THR A 248 -9.06 -6.10 -19.36
CA THR A 248 -8.60 -5.11 -18.39
C THR A 248 -8.81 -5.60 -16.97
N THR A 249 -7.83 -5.37 -16.11
CA THR A 249 -7.92 -5.70 -14.68
C THR A 249 -8.84 -4.75 -13.91
N GLN A 250 -9.16 -3.57 -14.46
CA GLN A 250 -10.00 -2.59 -13.79
C GLN A 250 -11.41 -3.08 -13.44
N SER A 251 -11.94 -4.04 -14.21
CA SER A 251 -13.26 -4.62 -13.97
C SER A 251 -13.30 -5.53 -12.74
N LEU A 252 -12.14 -5.95 -12.24
CA LEU A 252 -12.03 -6.78 -11.05
C LEU A 252 -12.33 -5.96 -9.79
N PRO A 253 -13.01 -6.54 -8.79
CA PRO A 253 -13.17 -5.87 -7.52
C PRO A 253 -11.78 -5.54 -6.91
N PRO A 254 -11.63 -4.38 -6.25
CA PRO A 254 -10.33 -3.96 -5.74
C PRO A 254 -9.88 -4.88 -4.61
N GLY A 255 -8.61 -5.29 -4.67
CA GLY A 255 -7.99 -6.04 -3.60
C GLY A 255 -8.29 -7.53 -3.55
N VAL A 256 -9.02 -8.11 -4.51
CA VAL A 256 -9.30 -9.56 -4.51
C VAL A 256 -8.01 -10.39 -4.59
N ALA A 257 -7.99 -11.51 -3.88
CA ALA A 257 -6.87 -12.45 -3.90
C ALA A 257 -7.30 -13.78 -4.54
N ILE A 258 -6.42 -14.36 -5.36
CA ILE A 258 -6.59 -15.65 -6.03
C ILE A 258 -5.33 -16.48 -5.77
N ALA A 259 -5.50 -17.66 -5.20
CA ALA A 259 -4.43 -18.62 -5.02
C ALA A 259 -4.48 -19.66 -6.15
N LEU A 260 -3.38 -19.84 -6.86
CA LEU A 260 -3.28 -20.84 -7.94
C LEU A 260 -2.09 -21.75 -7.68
N THR A 261 -2.20 -23.01 -8.10
CA THR A 261 -1.07 -23.92 -8.18
C THR A 261 -0.65 -24.00 -9.64
N VAL A 262 0.60 -23.65 -9.93
CA VAL A 262 1.12 -23.49 -11.30
C VAL A 262 2.34 -24.38 -11.49
N HIS A 263 2.51 -24.91 -12.70
CA HIS A 263 3.73 -25.61 -13.09
C HIS A 263 4.93 -24.66 -13.21
N ASP A 264 6.13 -25.22 -13.28
CA ASP A 264 7.34 -24.42 -13.53
C ASP A 264 7.24 -23.70 -14.88
N PRO A 265 7.30 -22.34 -14.91
CA PRO A 265 7.16 -21.58 -16.16
C PRO A 265 8.28 -21.87 -17.16
N ARG A 266 9.42 -22.42 -16.71
CA ARG A 266 10.53 -22.82 -17.59
C ARG A 266 10.19 -24.02 -18.46
N LEU A 267 9.20 -24.84 -18.12
CA LEU A 267 8.84 -26.01 -18.93
C LEU A 267 8.28 -25.59 -20.30
N ARG A 268 7.47 -24.52 -20.30
CA ARG A 268 6.74 -24.02 -21.48
C ARG A 268 7.37 -22.77 -22.09
N PHE A 269 8.70 -22.79 -22.25
CA PHE A 269 9.48 -21.68 -22.81
C PHE A 269 9.85 -21.94 -24.29
N PRO A 270 9.67 -20.98 -25.23
CA PRO A 270 9.16 -19.62 -25.05
C PRO A 270 7.62 -19.55 -25.01
N HIS A 271 7.09 -18.57 -24.28
CA HIS A 271 5.65 -18.32 -24.18
C HIS A 271 5.15 -17.59 -25.44
N LEU A 272 4.73 -18.37 -26.44
CA LEU A 272 4.16 -17.82 -27.68
C LEU A 272 2.78 -17.22 -27.43
N ALA A 273 2.45 -16.15 -28.16
CA ALA A 273 1.16 -15.49 -28.06
C ALA A 273 0.05 -16.42 -28.57
N THR A 274 -0.92 -16.74 -27.71
CA THR A 274 -2.19 -17.33 -28.12
C THR A 274 -3.28 -16.30 -27.85
N SER A 275 -4.04 -15.93 -28.87
CA SER A 275 -5.30 -15.22 -28.67
C SER A 275 -6.37 -16.27 -28.38
N ALA A 276 -6.86 -16.35 -27.15
CA ALA A 276 -8.04 -17.15 -26.86
C ALA A 276 -9.24 -16.54 -27.60
N ALA A 277 -9.97 -17.36 -28.36
CA ALA A 277 -11.25 -16.96 -28.93
C ALA A 277 -12.28 -16.86 -27.80
N THR A 278 -13.02 -15.75 -27.72
CA THR A 278 -14.08 -15.55 -26.72
C THR A 278 -15.40 -16.09 -27.26
N HIS A 279 -16.11 -16.91 -26.49
CA HIS A 279 -17.48 -17.33 -26.81
C HIS A 279 -18.50 -16.58 -25.93
N ALA A 280 -19.70 -16.31 -26.45
CA ALA A 280 -20.74 -15.54 -25.73
C ALA A 280 -21.18 -16.18 -24.40
N SER A 281 -21.09 -17.52 -24.28
CA SER A 281 -21.38 -18.24 -23.03
C SER A 281 -20.40 -17.90 -21.91
N ASP A 282 -19.15 -17.60 -22.24
CA ASP A 282 -18.10 -17.30 -21.27
C ASP A 282 -18.29 -15.91 -20.65
N GLU A 283 -18.89 -14.98 -21.39
CA GLU A 283 -19.16 -13.61 -20.93
C GLU A 283 -20.22 -13.57 -19.81
N ALA A 284 -21.27 -14.39 -19.92
CA ALA A 284 -22.30 -14.48 -18.88
C ALA A 284 -21.74 -15.08 -17.57
N ALA A 285 -20.91 -16.12 -17.68
CA ALA A 285 -20.24 -16.72 -16.53
C ALA A 285 -19.27 -15.72 -15.87
N LEU A 286 -18.51 -14.97 -16.67
CA LEU A 286 -17.63 -13.91 -16.19
C LEU A 286 -18.41 -12.81 -15.45
N ALA A 287 -19.51 -12.32 -16.02
CA ALA A 287 -20.33 -11.29 -15.39
C ALA A 287 -20.86 -11.75 -14.02
N SER A 288 -21.31 -12.99 -13.92
CA SER A 288 -21.76 -13.58 -12.65
C SER A 288 -20.63 -13.62 -11.61
N ALA A 289 -19.44 -14.10 -11.99
CA ALA A 289 -18.27 -14.20 -11.12
C ALA A 289 -17.75 -12.83 -10.62
N LEU A 290 -17.91 -11.77 -11.42
CA LEU A 290 -17.52 -10.41 -11.01
C LEU A 290 -18.48 -9.79 -10.00
N VAL A 291 -19.77 -10.12 -10.08
CA VAL A 291 -20.79 -9.66 -9.12
C VAL A 291 -20.70 -10.45 -7.81
N GLN A 292 -20.60 -11.77 -7.92
CA GLN A 292 -20.47 -12.69 -6.79
C GLN A 292 -19.12 -13.39 -6.83
N TRP A 293 -18.15 -12.80 -6.13
CA TRP A 293 -16.82 -13.39 -6.04
C TRP A 293 -16.88 -14.70 -5.26
N PRO A 294 -16.34 -15.83 -5.79
CA PRO A 294 -16.46 -17.10 -5.11
C PRO A 294 -15.68 -17.12 -3.79
N GLU A 295 -16.16 -17.94 -2.85
CA GLU A 295 -15.49 -18.15 -1.57
C GLU A 295 -14.28 -19.10 -1.72
N ASN A 296 -13.34 -19.04 -0.77
CA ASN A 296 -12.18 -19.93 -0.67
C ASN A 296 -11.18 -19.89 -1.86
N VAL A 297 -11.29 -18.90 -2.74
CA VAL A 297 -10.40 -18.70 -3.90
C VAL A 297 -8.97 -18.30 -3.48
N ALA A 298 -8.81 -17.64 -2.34
CA ALA A 298 -7.52 -17.14 -1.85
C ALA A 298 -6.73 -18.16 -0.99
N HIS A 299 -7.26 -19.37 -0.81
CA HIS A 299 -6.63 -20.38 0.04
C HIS A 299 -5.37 -20.97 -0.61
N THR A 300 -4.23 -20.91 0.07
CA THR A 300 -2.94 -21.38 -0.45
C THR A 300 -2.12 -22.09 0.63
N THR A 301 -1.24 -23.00 0.23
CA THR A 301 -0.23 -23.63 1.09
C THR A 301 1.00 -22.73 1.29
N LEU A 302 1.08 -21.59 0.59
CA LEU A 302 2.18 -20.63 0.68
C LEU A 302 2.37 -20.04 2.09
N TRP A 303 1.34 -20.06 2.94
CA TRP A 303 1.40 -19.61 4.33
C TRP A 303 2.32 -20.48 5.21
N GLU A 304 2.53 -21.75 4.84
CA GLU A 304 3.30 -22.72 5.62
C GLU A 304 4.79 -22.69 5.27
N ALA A 305 5.64 -22.66 6.29
CA ALA A 305 7.10 -22.60 6.11
C ALA A 305 7.66 -23.87 5.47
N ASP A 306 7.13 -25.02 5.86
CA ASP A 306 7.58 -26.34 5.37
C ASP A 306 7.38 -26.47 3.86
N THR A 307 6.23 -26.02 3.36
CA THR A 307 5.93 -25.96 1.92
C THR A 307 6.88 -25.02 1.18
N ARG A 308 7.21 -23.86 1.75
CA ARG A 308 8.17 -22.92 1.13
C ARG A 308 9.58 -23.52 1.04
N GLN A 309 10.00 -24.24 2.08
CA GLN A 309 11.31 -24.84 2.14
C GLN A 309 11.44 -26.05 1.20
N SER A 310 10.44 -26.93 1.18
CA SER A 310 10.42 -28.08 0.27
C SER A 310 10.45 -27.66 -1.20
N LEU A 311 9.76 -26.57 -1.56
CA LEU A 311 9.79 -26.01 -2.93
C LEU A 311 11.12 -25.37 -3.31
N HIS A 312 11.83 -24.82 -2.34
CA HIS A 312 13.17 -24.28 -2.57
C HIS A 312 14.17 -25.42 -2.80
N ASP A 313 14.13 -26.45 -1.96
CA ASP A 313 15.07 -27.56 -2.00
C ASP A 313 14.77 -28.54 -3.16
N GLY A 314 13.50 -28.66 -3.55
CA GLY A 314 13.04 -29.43 -4.71
C GLY A 314 13.18 -28.72 -6.06
N MET A 315 13.76 -27.52 -6.11
CA MET A 315 13.91 -26.77 -7.36
C MET A 315 14.89 -27.45 -8.32
N LEU A 316 14.41 -27.85 -9.50
CA LEU A 316 15.26 -28.43 -10.53
C LEU A 316 16.24 -27.38 -11.11
N PRO A 317 17.55 -27.71 -11.22
CA PRO A 317 18.53 -26.81 -11.79
C PRO A 317 18.33 -26.65 -13.30
N GLU A 318 18.67 -25.48 -13.83
CA GLU A 318 18.50 -25.13 -15.25
C GLU A 318 19.23 -26.13 -16.18
N LYS A 319 20.39 -26.64 -15.75
CA LYS A 319 21.13 -27.69 -16.45
C LYS A 319 20.33 -28.98 -16.63
N ALA A 320 19.56 -29.41 -15.62
CA ALA A 320 18.74 -30.62 -15.70
C ALA A 320 17.55 -30.43 -16.67
N LEU A 321 16.94 -29.25 -16.68
CA LEU A 321 15.90 -28.90 -17.66
C LEU A 321 16.47 -28.84 -19.09
N HIS A 322 17.65 -28.24 -19.28
CA HIS A 322 18.32 -28.23 -20.56
C HIS A 322 18.69 -29.65 -21.02
N HIS A 323 19.15 -30.49 -20.08
CA HIS A 323 19.39 -31.90 -20.37
C HIS A 323 18.10 -32.56 -20.88
N ARG A 324 16.97 -32.41 -20.17
CA ARG A 324 15.65 -32.92 -20.60
C ARG A 324 15.22 -32.42 -21.99
N ARG A 325 15.52 -31.17 -22.35
CA ARG A 325 15.25 -30.63 -23.70
C ARG A 325 16.16 -31.22 -24.76
N SER A 326 17.42 -31.50 -24.41
CA SER A 326 18.43 -32.04 -25.33
C SER A 326 18.39 -33.57 -25.46
N THR A 327 17.91 -34.27 -24.43
CA THR A 327 17.86 -35.73 -24.41
C THR A 327 16.64 -36.20 -25.20
N PRO A 328 16.81 -37.04 -26.23
CA PRO A 328 15.68 -37.71 -26.85
C PRO A 328 15.01 -38.63 -25.83
N VAL A 329 13.69 -38.54 -25.68
CA VAL A 329 12.92 -39.52 -24.91
C VAL A 329 13.02 -40.85 -25.65
N HIS A 330 13.95 -41.72 -25.24
CA HIS A 330 14.04 -43.12 -25.69
C HIS A 330 13.25 -44.09 -24.79
N SER A 331 12.66 -43.61 -23.70
CA SER A 331 11.94 -44.48 -22.77
C SER A 331 10.43 -44.39 -23.01
N TYR A 332 9.89 -45.45 -23.61
CA TYR A 332 8.51 -45.70 -24.06
C TYR A 332 8.17 -45.27 -25.49
N ALA A 333 8.72 -46.01 -26.46
CA ALA A 333 7.88 -46.51 -27.54
C ALA A 333 6.79 -47.39 -26.90
N GLY A 334 5.71 -46.77 -26.43
CA GLY A 334 4.44 -47.49 -26.31
C GLY A 334 4.09 -47.93 -27.72
N LEU A 335 4.20 -49.23 -27.99
CA LEU A 335 3.61 -49.82 -29.18
C LEU A 335 2.13 -49.41 -29.18
N LEU A 336 1.76 -48.51 -30.08
CA LEU A 336 0.35 -48.41 -30.48
C LEU A 336 -0.04 -49.78 -31.04
N ALA A 337 -1.28 -50.20 -30.82
CA ALA A 337 -1.79 -51.51 -31.22
C ALA A 337 -1.69 -51.79 -32.75
N ASP A 338 -1.34 -50.77 -33.53
CA ASP A 338 -1.12 -50.80 -34.99
C ASP A 338 0.36 -50.95 -35.41
N GLY A 339 1.29 -51.06 -34.46
CA GLY A 339 2.72 -51.20 -34.75
C GLY A 339 3.42 -49.91 -35.19
N SER A 340 2.74 -48.76 -35.13
CA SER A 340 3.35 -47.47 -35.45
C SER A 340 4.10 -46.89 -34.24
N CYS A 341 5.39 -46.58 -34.45
CA CYS A 341 6.21 -45.93 -33.43
C CYS A 341 6.00 -44.42 -33.55
N SER A 342 5.21 -43.84 -32.64
CA SER A 342 5.24 -42.37 -32.45
C SER A 342 6.51 -42.02 -31.69
N LEU A 343 7.65 -42.09 -32.39
CA LEU A 343 8.84 -41.38 -31.97
C LEU A 343 8.42 -39.91 -31.87
N GLN A 344 8.24 -39.39 -30.65
CA GLN A 344 8.36 -37.95 -30.41
C GLN A 344 9.83 -37.59 -30.65
N MET A 345 10.21 -37.59 -31.94
CA MET A 345 11.44 -37.02 -32.45
C MET A 345 11.54 -35.60 -31.93
N LEU A 346 12.79 -35.17 -31.66
CA LEU A 346 13.15 -33.77 -31.41
C LEU A 346 12.45 -32.88 -32.44
N VAL A 347 11.28 -32.33 -32.11
CA VAL A 347 10.71 -31.22 -32.86
C VAL A 347 11.26 -29.97 -32.19
N PRO A 348 12.19 -29.24 -32.85
CA PRO A 348 12.68 -27.98 -32.32
C PRO A 348 11.49 -27.07 -32.00
N GLY A 349 11.40 -26.62 -30.75
CA GLY A 349 10.36 -25.69 -30.31
C GLY A 349 9.13 -26.28 -29.60
N GLN A 350 9.04 -27.61 -29.39
CA GLN A 350 7.99 -28.17 -28.52
C GLN A 350 8.31 -27.93 -27.03
N PRO A 351 7.34 -27.48 -26.21
CA PRO A 351 7.52 -27.32 -24.78
C PRO A 351 7.65 -28.68 -24.07
N LEU A 352 8.32 -28.70 -22.91
CA LEU A 352 8.43 -29.92 -22.10
C LEU A 352 7.09 -30.23 -21.43
N ALA A 353 6.64 -31.49 -21.50
CA ALA A 353 5.50 -31.95 -20.72
C ALA A 353 5.84 -31.98 -19.22
N PRO A 354 4.92 -31.57 -18.33
CA PRO A 354 5.12 -31.65 -16.90
C PRO A 354 5.18 -33.11 -16.45
N THR A 355 6.17 -33.43 -15.62
CA THR A 355 6.34 -34.75 -15.00
C THR A 355 5.88 -34.72 -13.53
N PRO A 356 5.51 -35.86 -12.93
CA PRO A 356 5.15 -35.91 -11.50
C PRO A 356 6.28 -35.47 -10.55
N SER A 357 7.54 -35.54 -11.00
CA SER A 357 8.70 -35.04 -10.27
C SER A 357 8.89 -33.51 -10.35
N ASP A 358 8.19 -32.84 -11.28
CA ASP A 358 8.28 -31.38 -11.41
C ASP A 358 7.52 -30.68 -10.27
N ALA A 359 8.09 -29.58 -9.78
CA ALA A 359 7.50 -28.83 -8.70
C ALA A 359 6.16 -28.19 -9.11
N ARG A 360 5.14 -28.38 -8.27
CA ARG A 360 3.86 -27.67 -8.35
C ARG A 360 3.92 -26.46 -7.42
N MET A 361 3.97 -25.27 -7.99
CA MET A 361 4.24 -24.06 -7.24
C MET A 361 2.94 -23.32 -6.85
N PRO A 362 2.64 -23.18 -5.55
CA PRO A 362 1.55 -22.32 -5.09
C PRO A 362 1.96 -20.85 -5.25
N ILE A 363 1.13 -20.08 -5.95
CA ILE A 363 1.23 -18.63 -6.07
C ILE A 363 0.00 -17.97 -5.49
N LEU A 364 0.17 -16.70 -5.11
CA LEU A 364 -0.92 -15.84 -4.71
C LEU A 364 -0.93 -14.60 -5.60
N LEU A 365 -1.98 -14.46 -6.39
CA LEU A 365 -2.28 -13.29 -7.21
C LEU A 365 -3.20 -12.36 -6.44
N ILE A 366 -2.77 -11.13 -6.21
CA ILE A 366 -3.57 -10.12 -5.53
C ILE A 366 -3.84 -8.98 -6.49
N HIS A 367 -5.12 -8.70 -6.76
CA HIS A 367 -5.52 -7.58 -7.58
C HIS A 367 -5.19 -6.28 -6.85
N ARG A 368 -4.28 -5.51 -7.43
CA ARG A 368 -4.00 -4.14 -7.04
C ARG A 368 -5.13 -3.30 -7.60
N GLY A 369 -5.87 -2.63 -6.72
CA GLY A 369 -6.89 -1.68 -7.13
C GLY A 369 -7.09 -0.65 -6.04
N GLY A 370 -7.27 0.61 -6.44
CA GLY A 370 -7.37 1.75 -5.53
C GLY A 370 -8.65 1.71 -4.73
N GLY A 371 -8.65 0.99 -3.60
CA GLY A 371 -9.65 1.17 -2.56
C GLY A 371 -9.40 2.48 -1.82
N GLN A 372 -10.43 3.33 -1.72
CA GLN A 372 -10.54 4.47 -0.80
C GLN A 372 -9.83 5.81 -1.13
N LEU A 373 -8.89 5.87 -2.07
CA LEU A 373 -8.37 7.17 -2.53
C LEU A 373 -9.28 7.76 -3.62
N PRO A 374 -9.40 9.10 -3.75
CA PRO A 374 -10.07 9.71 -4.90
C PRO A 374 -9.42 9.14 -6.14
N GLY A 375 -10.20 8.40 -6.93
CA GLY A 375 -9.66 7.67 -8.06
C GLY A 375 -8.95 8.63 -9.03
N PRO A 376 -8.00 8.12 -9.82
CA PRO A 376 -7.42 8.90 -10.90
C PRO A 376 -8.52 9.47 -11.80
N GLU A 377 -8.41 10.76 -12.12
CA GLU A 377 -9.40 11.46 -12.96
C GLU A 377 -9.37 10.94 -14.40
N THR A 378 -8.20 10.49 -14.86
CA THR A 378 -7.97 9.97 -16.20
C THR A 378 -8.06 8.45 -16.23
N GLN A 379 -8.51 7.89 -17.36
CA GLN A 379 -8.49 6.45 -17.60
C GLN A 379 -7.08 5.88 -17.48
N VAL A 380 -6.09 6.56 -18.07
CA VAL A 380 -4.66 6.18 -17.99
C VAL A 380 -4.21 6.08 -16.54
N GLY A 381 -4.54 7.07 -15.71
CA GLY A 381 -4.24 7.01 -14.28
C GLY A 381 -4.85 5.78 -13.61
N ARG A 382 -6.09 5.39 -13.95
CA ARG A 382 -6.71 4.16 -13.42
C ARG A 382 -5.98 2.91 -13.88
N GLU A 383 -5.48 2.85 -15.10
CA GLU A 383 -4.72 1.71 -15.63
C GLU A 383 -3.36 1.55 -14.95
N LEU A 384 -2.77 2.64 -14.47
CA LEU A 384 -1.50 2.64 -13.74
C LEU A 384 -1.63 2.18 -12.27
N VAL A 385 -2.82 2.33 -11.69
CA VAL A 385 -3.10 1.88 -10.31
C VAL A 385 -3.50 0.41 -10.27
N ASN A 386 -4.24 -0.02 -11.29
CA ASN A 386 -4.78 -1.36 -11.37
C ASN A 386 -3.78 -2.35 -11.98
N GLY A 387 -3.80 -3.58 -11.49
CA GLY A 387 -2.85 -4.60 -11.92
C GLY A 387 -2.81 -5.80 -11.00
N TRP A 388 -1.84 -6.68 -11.20
CA TRP A 388 -1.67 -7.89 -10.38
C TRP A 388 -0.39 -7.79 -9.56
N ARG A 389 -0.46 -8.23 -8.31
CA ARG A 389 0.71 -8.55 -7.50
C ARG A 389 0.81 -10.07 -7.41
N LEU A 390 1.88 -10.63 -7.94
CA LEU A 390 2.17 -12.06 -7.87
C LEU A 390 3.13 -12.32 -6.71
N VAL A 391 2.68 -13.04 -5.68
CA VAL A 391 3.49 -13.47 -4.55
C VAL A 391 3.87 -14.94 -4.72
N MET A 392 5.14 -15.26 -4.51
CA MET A 392 5.74 -16.57 -4.71
C MET A 392 6.84 -16.84 -3.66
N PRO A 393 7.25 -18.10 -3.44
CA PRO A 393 8.36 -18.41 -2.56
C PRO A 393 9.73 -18.00 -3.14
N LYS A 394 10.72 -17.85 -2.27
CA LYS A 394 12.12 -17.57 -2.65
C LYS A 394 12.68 -18.64 -3.61
N GLY A 395 13.70 -18.28 -4.38
CA GLY A 395 14.39 -19.17 -5.34
C GLY A 395 13.75 -19.15 -6.75
N TRP A 396 12.44 -19.03 -6.83
CA TRP A 396 11.70 -19.07 -8.11
C TRP A 396 11.66 -17.74 -8.88
N GLY A 397 12.11 -16.65 -8.27
CA GLY A 397 12.03 -15.31 -8.87
C GLY A 397 12.64 -15.19 -10.26
N ASN A 398 13.84 -15.76 -10.49
CA ASN A 398 14.51 -15.67 -11.79
C ASN A 398 13.80 -16.48 -12.89
N ALA A 399 13.25 -17.66 -12.53
CA ALA A 399 12.49 -18.49 -13.45
C ALA A 399 11.26 -17.76 -14.00
N PHE A 400 10.47 -17.16 -13.10
CA PHE A 400 9.32 -16.34 -13.46
C PHE A 400 9.73 -15.05 -14.17
N TRP A 401 10.76 -14.37 -13.69
CA TRP A 401 11.27 -13.14 -14.29
C TRP A 401 11.62 -13.31 -15.77
N LYS A 402 12.44 -14.31 -16.10
CA LYS A 402 12.78 -14.64 -17.49
C LYS A 402 11.50 -14.90 -18.30
N ALA A 403 10.62 -15.77 -17.80
CA ALA A 403 9.37 -16.11 -18.48
C ALA A 403 8.52 -14.88 -18.84
N PHE A 404 8.36 -13.93 -17.91
CA PHE A 404 7.61 -12.68 -18.14
C PHE A 404 8.29 -11.74 -19.14
N VAL A 405 9.62 -11.56 -19.05
CA VAL A 405 10.37 -10.71 -19.98
C VAL A 405 10.28 -11.25 -21.40
N PHE A 406 10.44 -12.56 -21.59
CA PHE A 406 10.32 -13.19 -22.91
C PHE A 406 8.88 -13.20 -23.45
N ALA A 407 7.87 -13.17 -22.58
CA ALA A 407 6.48 -12.97 -22.99
C ALA A 407 6.20 -11.54 -23.51
N GLY A 408 7.12 -10.58 -23.30
CA GLY A 408 7.04 -9.20 -23.78
C GLY A 408 6.69 -8.16 -22.71
N ILE A 409 6.71 -8.53 -21.43
CA ILE A 409 6.54 -7.59 -20.32
C ILE A 409 7.79 -6.72 -20.19
N ARG A 410 7.60 -5.41 -20.12
CA ARG A 410 8.69 -4.45 -19.91
C ARG A 410 8.90 -4.21 -18.41
N VAL A 411 10.15 -3.98 -18.05
CA VAL A 411 10.58 -3.77 -16.67
C VAL A 411 10.73 -2.27 -16.41
N GLY A 412 10.17 -1.80 -15.29
CA GLY A 412 10.38 -0.46 -14.75
C GLY A 412 11.08 -0.52 -13.39
N GLY A 413 11.83 0.53 -13.05
CA GLY A 413 12.49 0.69 -11.77
C GLY A 413 11.67 1.53 -10.78
N LEU A 414 12.35 1.99 -9.72
CA LEU A 414 11.75 2.82 -8.68
C LEU A 414 11.35 4.22 -9.19
N GLU A 415 12.05 4.74 -10.20
CA GLU A 415 11.72 6.03 -10.81
C GLU A 415 10.42 5.94 -11.61
N GLU A 416 10.28 4.93 -12.49
CA GLU A 416 9.03 4.69 -13.20
C GLU A 416 7.87 4.43 -12.24
N GLN A 417 8.11 3.66 -11.16
CA GLN A 417 7.11 3.46 -10.12
C GLN A 417 6.64 4.80 -9.54
N ARG A 418 7.55 5.71 -9.20
CA ARG A 418 7.20 7.03 -8.67
C ARG A 418 6.44 7.88 -9.69
N THR A 419 6.87 7.89 -10.95
CA THR A 419 6.18 8.61 -12.03
C THR A 419 4.78 8.05 -12.26
N MET A 420 4.59 6.72 -12.22
CA MET A 420 3.27 6.10 -12.32
C MET A 420 2.34 6.52 -11.18
N HIS A 421 2.85 6.64 -9.94
CA HIS A 421 2.07 7.16 -8.82
C HIS A 421 1.65 8.61 -9.05
N LEU A 422 2.57 9.47 -9.53
CA LEU A 422 2.28 10.86 -9.85
C LEU A 422 1.25 11.01 -10.99
N GLU A 423 1.39 10.25 -12.07
CA GLU A 423 0.44 10.20 -13.19
C GLU A 423 -0.95 9.75 -12.74
N ALA A 424 -1.01 8.81 -11.79
CA ALA A 424 -2.26 8.39 -11.16
C ALA A 424 -2.81 9.40 -10.13
N GLY A 425 -2.02 10.42 -9.75
CA GLY A 425 -2.34 11.37 -8.68
C GLY A 425 -2.32 10.74 -7.28
N LEU A 426 -1.59 9.65 -7.09
CA LEU A 426 -1.41 8.95 -5.82
C LEU A 426 -0.06 9.32 -5.18
N ALA A 427 -0.05 9.44 -3.86
CA ALA A 427 1.20 9.64 -3.11
C ALA A 427 2.03 8.37 -3.07
N CYS A 428 3.33 8.51 -3.29
CA CYS A 428 4.31 7.42 -3.21
C CYS A 428 5.04 7.48 -1.86
N PHE A 429 5.03 6.39 -1.09
CA PHE A 429 5.83 6.28 0.12
C PHE A 429 7.25 5.85 -0.24
N PRO A 430 8.31 6.42 0.37
CA PRO A 430 8.33 7.38 1.49
C PRO A 430 8.24 8.86 1.08
N TYR A 431 8.25 9.18 -0.20
CA TYR A 431 8.51 10.53 -0.75
C TYR A 431 7.43 11.57 -0.47
N ASP A 432 6.16 11.17 -0.44
CA ASP A 432 5.01 12.08 -0.31
C ASP A 432 4.32 11.96 1.07
N TYR A 433 5.06 11.49 2.08
CA TYR A 433 4.55 11.24 3.43
C TYR A 433 5.28 12.08 4.50
N PRO A 434 5.14 13.43 4.46
CA PRO A 434 5.72 14.30 5.48
C PRO A 434 5.20 13.94 6.87
N GLY A 435 6.08 14.04 7.87
CA GLY A 435 5.79 13.65 9.25
C GLY A 435 6.08 12.20 9.59
N THR A 436 6.51 11.38 8.62
CA THR A 436 7.02 10.02 8.89
C THR A 436 8.54 10.04 9.05
N LEU A 437 9.10 9.17 9.91
CA LEU A 437 10.56 9.06 10.06
C LEU A 437 11.25 8.71 8.73
N ALA A 438 10.63 7.83 7.94
CA ALA A 438 11.14 7.42 6.63
C ALA A 438 11.26 8.62 5.67
N TYR A 439 10.25 9.50 5.65
CA TYR A 439 10.31 10.73 4.86
C TYR A 439 11.41 11.68 5.33
N GLU A 440 11.53 11.90 6.65
CA GLU A 440 12.54 12.82 7.17
C GLU A 440 13.96 12.36 6.86
N GLN A 441 14.25 11.06 7.04
CA GLN A 441 15.55 10.49 6.71
C GLN A 441 15.86 10.64 5.21
N TRP A 442 14.88 10.32 4.36
CA TRP A 442 15.02 10.49 2.92
C TRP A 442 15.22 11.95 2.52
N SER A 443 14.40 12.87 3.06
CA SER A 443 14.47 14.29 2.71
C SER A 443 15.78 14.94 3.17
N ARG A 444 16.30 14.58 4.36
CA ARG A 444 17.61 15.02 4.83
C ARG A 444 18.74 14.56 3.92
N ARG A 445 18.73 13.29 3.49
CA ARG A 445 19.73 12.77 2.53
C ARG A 445 19.67 13.49 1.20
N GLU A 446 18.48 13.66 0.65
CA GLU A 446 18.26 14.38 -0.61
C GLU A 446 18.70 15.84 -0.54
N ALA A 447 18.41 16.52 0.57
CA ALA A 447 18.80 17.90 0.80
C ALA A 447 20.33 18.04 0.86
N ALA A 448 21.02 17.14 1.55
CA ALA A 448 22.49 17.12 1.59
C ALA A 448 23.09 16.92 0.19
N MET A 449 22.57 15.96 -0.59
CA MET A 449 23.02 15.75 -1.98
C MET A 449 22.71 16.93 -2.90
N ALA A 450 21.59 17.63 -2.68
CA ALA A 450 21.24 18.82 -3.46
C ALA A 450 22.13 20.02 -3.11
N GLN A 451 22.45 20.18 -1.82
CA GLN A 451 23.38 21.19 -1.33
C GLN A 451 24.80 20.95 -1.86
N GLU A 452 25.30 19.71 -1.80
CA GLU A 452 26.61 19.36 -2.36
C GLU A 452 26.67 19.64 -3.87
N ARG A 453 25.61 19.28 -4.62
CA ARG A 453 25.49 19.62 -6.06
C ARG A 453 25.48 21.12 -6.32
N HIS A 454 24.90 21.90 -5.42
CA HIS A 454 24.87 23.36 -5.51
C HIS A 454 26.23 23.99 -5.19
N GLU A 455 26.95 23.45 -4.20
CA GLU A 455 28.28 23.89 -3.79
C GLU A 455 29.36 23.56 -4.81
N LYS A 456 29.23 22.41 -5.51
CA LYS A 456 30.10 22.02 -6.64
C LYS A 456 30.01 22.98 -7.82
N ARG A 457 28.89 23.68 -8.00
CA ARG A 457 28.73 24.66 -9.08
C ARG A 457 29.46 25.96 -8.70
N PRO A 458 30.25 26.56 -9.61
CA PRO A 458 30.92 27.82 -9.32
C PRO A 458 29.91 28.94 -9.03
N PRO A 459 30.27 29.99 -8.26
CA PRO A 459 29.34 31.03 -7.81
C PRO A 459 28.49 31.67 -8.92
N ALA A 460 29.06 31.88 -10.11
CA ALA A 460 28.37 32.48 -11.25
C ALA A 460 27.41 31.54 -11.99
N LYS A 461 27.45 30.23 -11.72
CA LYS A 461 26.60 29.21 -12.38
C LYS A 461 25.56 28.59 -11.44
N ARG A 462 25.55 29.00 -10.17
CA ARG A 462 24.56 28.55 -9.19
C ARG A 462 23.56 29.69 -8.88
N PRO A 463 22.27 29.37 -8.69
CA PRO A 463 21.28 30.38 -8.33
C PRO A 463 21.57 30.96 -6.94
N ASN A 464 21.45 32.28 -6.77
CA ASN A 464 21.63 32.89 -5.46
C ASN A 464 20.29 32.91 -4.69
N TYR A 465 20.07 31.89 -3.85
CA TYR A 465 18.83 31.73 -3.09
C TYR A 465 18.58 32.87 -2.09
N ALA A 466 19.63 33.48 -1.52
CA ALA A 466 19.49 34.62 -0.62
C ALA A 466 18.91 35.86 -1.33
N LYS A 467 19.37 36.14 -2.56
CA LYS A 467 18.79 37.21 -3.40
C LYS A 467 17.35 36.91 -3.81
N LEU A 468 17.02 35.63 -3.99
CA LEU A 468 15.68 35.17 -4.34
C LEU A 468 14.74 35.03 -3.13
N ARG A 469 15.20 35.35 -1.90
CA ARG A 469 14.43 35.23 -0.65
C ARG A 469 13.83 33.83 -0.44
N VAL A 470 14.63 32.79 -0.72
CA VAL A 470 14.25 31.40 -0.46
C VAL A 470 14.99 30.92 0.78
N ASP A 471 14.27 30.77 1.89
CA ASP A 471 14.84 30.38 3.19
C ASP A 471 15.38 28.94 3.17
N HIS A 472 14.60 28.02 2.61
CA HIS A 472 14.91 26.59 2.59
C HIS A 472 14.88 26.03 1.15
N PRO A 473 15.99 26.15 0.38
CA PRO A 473 16.00 25.78 -1.04
C PRO A 473 16.02 24.27 -1.31
N PHE A 474 16.58 23.47 -0.39
CA PHE A 474 16.84 22.04 -0.64
C PHE A 474 15.84 21.08 0.02
N ASN A 475 15.06 21.55 1.00
CA ASN A 475 14.08 20.74 1.73
C ASN A 475 12.85 21.58 2.10
N PRO A 476 11.62 21.09 1.90
CA PRO A 476 10.42 21.78 2.35
C PRO A 476 10.31 21.76 3.89
N PRO A 477 10.31 22.93 4.55
CA PRO A 477 10.27 23.02 6.01
C PRO A 477 8.82 22.94 6.52
N PHE A 478 8.23 21.74 6.54
CA PHE A 478 6.85 21.57 7.03
C PHE A 478 6.64 22.01 8.49
N SER A 479 7.71 22.09 9.28
CA SER A 479 7.70 22.57 10.66
C SER A 479 7.41 24.07 10.79
N THR A 480 7.66 24.89 9.76
CA THR A 480 7.42 26.35 9.81
C THR A 480 5.95 26.73 9.54
N LEU A 481 5.11 25.74 9.21
CA LEU A 481 3.69 25.95 8.91
C LEU A 481 2.80 26.06 10.16
N THR A 482 3.38 26.16 11.35
CA THR A 482 2.66 26.39 12.61
C THR A 482 1.90 27.72 12.58
N THR A 483 0.71 27.75 13.17
CA THR A 483 -0.18 28.93 13.21
C THR A 483 0.36 30.07 14.06
N HIS A 484 1.18 29.76 15.06
CA HIS A 484 1.88 30.75 15.85
C HIS A 484 3.34 30.82 15.41
N GLY A 485 3.87 32.04 15.29
CA GLY A 485 5.31 32.32 15.12
C GLY A 485 6.10 31.92 16.37
N ALA A 486 6.03 30.64 16.74
CA ALA A 486 6.75 30.04 17.84
C ALA A 486 8.23 30.02 17.47
N THR A 487 8.88 31.11 17.84
CA THR A 487 10.31 31.31 17.91
C THR A 487 10.88 30.56 19.10
N ASP A 488 10.57 29.26 19.25
CA ASP A 488 11.13 28.44 20.33
C ASP A 488 11.81 27.20 19.78
N ALA A 489 13.14 27.28 19.73
CA ALA A 489 14.07 26.25 19.24
C ALA A 489 14.25 25.04 20.19
N THR A 490 13.22 24.69 20.96
CA THR A 490 13.30 23.68 22.03
C THR A 490 12.14 22.66 22.00
N ALA A 491 11.86 22.09 20.83
CA ALA A 491 10.99 20.90 20.72
C ALA A 491 11.84 19.63 20.62
N THR A 492 12.11 19.03 21.77
CA THR A 492 12.87 17.78 21.91
C THR A 492 12.00 16.57 21.53
N SER A 493 12.38 15.87 20.45
CA SER A 493 12.04 14.47 20.11
C SER A 493 10.71 14.09 19.43
N SER A 494 9.75 14.98 19.19
CA SER A 494 8.50 14.61 18.49
C SER A 494 8.49 15.04 17.01
N LEU A 495 8.00 14.16 16.12
CA LEU A 495 7.76 14.48 14.70
C LEU A 495 6.89 15.75 14.57
N PRO A 496 7.31 16.76 13.78
CA PRO A 496 6.73 18.10 13.82
C PRO A 496 5.39 18.22 13.09
N CYS A 497 5.00 17.21 12.31
CA CYS A 497 3.76 17.23 11.53
C CYS A 497 3.19 15.82 11.32
N TYR A 498 1.91 15.73 10.98
CA TYR A 498 1.25 14.48 10.64
C TYR A 498 0.19 14.68 9.56
N ILE A 499 -0.14 13.64 8.81
CA ILE A 499 -1.14 13.72 7.74
C ILE A 499 -2.52 13.45 8.31
N LEU A 500 -3.41 14.43 8.19
CA LEU A 500 -4.78 14.33 8.62
C LEU A 500 -5.59 13.42 7.66
N PRO A 501 -6.40 12.48 8.20
CA PRO A 501 -7.30 11.67 7.39
C PRO A 501 -8.31 12.51 6.61
N ARG A 502 -8.60 12.09 5.37
CA ARG A 502 -9.54 12.78 4.46
C ARG A 502 -10.93 12.98 5.05
N HIS A 503 -11.45 11.99 5.80
CA HIS A 503 -12.79 12.09 6.38
C HIS A 503 -12.86 13.17 7.47
N THR A 504 -11.82 13.29 8.30
CA THR A 504 -11.71 14.33 9.32
C THR A 504 -11.70 15.71 8.67
N MET A 505 -10.88 15.93 7.63
CA MET A 505 -10.88 17.20 6.91
C MET A 505 -12.23 17.52 6.26
N LYS A 506 -12.91 16.50 5.69
CA LYS A 506 -14.25 16.68 5.13
C LYS A 506 -15.26 17.10 6.20
N GLN A 507 -15.23 16.48 7.38
CA GLN A 507 -16.08 16.85 8.50
C GLN A 507 -15.82 18.29 8.93
N CYS A 508 -14.56 18.71 9.04
CA CYS A 508 -14.20 20.09 9.37
C CYS A 508 -14.68 21.10 8.30
N LEU A 509 -14.56 20.75 7.01
CA LEU A 509 -15.10 21.58 5.93
C LEU A 509 -16.63 21.66 5.99
N THR A 510 -17.32 20.54 6.24
CA THR A 510 -18.79 20.52 6.37
C THR A 510 -19.25 21.31 7.61
N ALA A 511 -18.55 21.22 8.74
CA ALA A 511 -18.83 22.01 9.92
C ALA A 511 -18.63 23.50 9.65
N ALA A 512 -17.51 23.89 9.02
CA ALA A 512 -17.27 25.25 8.55
C ALA A 512 -18.27 25.70 7.45
N MET A 513 -18.99 24.77 6.83
CA MET A 513 -20.08 25.09 5.92
C MET A 513 -21.37 25.47 6.64
N GLN A 514 -21.66 24.82 7.77
CA GLN A 514 -22.91 24.88 8.52
C GLN A 514 -22.91 25.94 9.62
N GLU A 515 -21.77 26.17 10.28
CA GLU A 515 -21.61 27.19 11.31
C GLU A 515 -20.79 28.39 10.79
N SER A 516 -21.01 29.57 11.38
CA SER A 516 -20.05 30.69 11.38
C SER A 516 -18.81 30.34 12.24
N ALA A 517 -18.35 29.09 12.18
CA ALA A 517 -17.30 28.58 13.06
C ALA A 517 -15.94 29.14 12.64
N ASP A 518 -15.23 29.67 13.64
CA ASP A 518 -13.83 30.04 13.52
C ASP A 518 -12.95 28.81 13.23
N ALA A 519 -11.78 29.01 12.64
CA ALA A 519 -10.83 27.96 12.27
C ALA A 519 -10.29 27.12 13.45
N THR A 520 -10.72 27.42 14.68
CA THR A 520 -10.42 26.74 15.95
C THR A 520 -11.08 25.37 16.11
N ALA A 521 -11.96 24.96 15.19
CA ALA A 521 -12.59 23.63 15.20
C ALA A 521 -11.59 22.45 15.08
N LEU A 522 -10.40 22.69 14.53
CA LEU A 522 -9.26 21.78 14.68
C LEU A 522 -8.57 22.14 16.01
N GLY A 523 -9.03 21.53 17.11
CA GLY A 523 -8.60 21.89 18.47
C GLY A 523 -7.09 22.15 18.59
N ASP A 524 -6.74 23.24 19.29
CA ASP A 524 -5.38 23.78 19.47
C ASP A 524 -4.45 22.92 20.35
N THR A 525 -4.56 21.60 20.29
CA THR A 525 -4.01 20.71 21.32
C THR A 525 -2.75 19.93 20.93
N SER A 526 -1.97 20.35 19.92
CA SER A 526 -0.69 19.65 19.69
C SER A 526 0.42 20.51 19.09
N THR A 527 1.62 20.30 19.61
CA THR A 527 2.92 20.78 19.10
C THR A 527 3.17 20.41 17.62
N SER A 528 2.38 19.50 17.04
CA SER A 528 2.53 18.99 15.68
C SER A 528 1.54 19.61 14.70
N VAL A 529 2.03 20.01 13.51
CA VAL A 529 1.22 20.61 12.45
C VAL A 529 0.37 19.55 11.73
N PRO A 530 -0.97 19.70 11.70
CA PRO A 530 -1.84 18.85 10.90
C PRO A 530 -1.72 19.21 9.42
N LEU A 531 -1.34 18.24 8.58
CA LEU A 531 -1.18 18.41 7.14
C LEU A 531 -2.30 17.72 6.35
N VAL A 532 -2.79 18.38 5.32
CA VAL A 532 -3.70 17.81 4.33
C VAL A 532 -2.93 17.57 3.04
N ARG A 533 -2.99 16.33 2.54
CA ARG A 533 -2.44 15.99 1.24
C ARG A 533 -3.31 16.59 0.14
N ILE A 534 -2.68 17.33 -0.76
CA ILE A 534 -3.36 17.95 -1.89
C ILE A 534 -2.73 17.52 -3.22
N ARG A 535 -3.55 17.56 -4.26
CA ARG A 535 -3.13 17.45 -5.65
C ARG A 535 -3.29 18.82 -6.30
N LEU A 536 -2.23 19.31 -6.91
CA LEU A 536 -2.20 20.57 -7.66
C LEU A 536 -2.16 20.24 -9.14
N THR A 537 -2.95 20.94 -9.93
CA THR A 537 -2.91 20.87 -11.39
C THR A 537 -2.85 22.29 -11.92
N MET A 538 -1.83 22.58 -12.73
CA MET A 538 -1.68 23.88 -13.37
C MET A 538 -2.85 24.10 -14.31
N LEU A 539 -3.56 25.21 -14.12
CA LEU A 539 -4.59 25.65 -15.07
C LEU A 539 -3.95 26.23 -16.34
N ASN A 540 -2.78 26.86 -16.18
CA ASN A 540 -2.04 27.60 -17.21
C ASN A 540 -0.67 27.01 -17.52
N ARG A 541 0.10 27.73 -18.35
CA ARG A 541 1.49 27.43 -18.65
C ARG A 541 2.31 27.33 -17.35
N GLY A 542 3.12 26.29 -17.26
CA GLY A 542 4.05 26.10 -16.16
C GLY A 542 4.16 24.63 -15.73
N ILE A 543 5.31 24.30 -15.18
CA ILE A 543 5.60 22.99 -14.61
C ILE A 543 5.92 23.20 -13.14
N ILE A 544 5.25 22.44 -12.28
CA ILE A 544 5.50 22.46 -10.85
C ILE A 544 6.63 21.49 -10.57
N HIS A 545 7.68 21.95 -9.90
CA HIS A 545 8.79 21.10 -9.47
C HIS A 545 8.68 20.72 -8.00
N ARG A 546 9.45 19.71 -7.59
CA ARG A 546 9.65 19.36 -6.17
C ARG A 546 10.17 20.58 -5.39
N ASN A 547 9.78 20.66 -4.11
CA ASN A 547 10.10 21.75 -3.19
C ASN A 547 9.49 23.11 -3.59
N ALA A 548 8.52 23.13 -4.51
CA ALA A 548 7.76 24.35 -4.79
C ALA A 548 6.91 24.76 -3.57
N ILE A 549 6.73 26.07 -3.42
CA ILE A 549 5.99 26.69 -2.31
C ILE A 549 4.55 26.95 -2.77
N ILE A 550 3.60 26.67 -1.89
CA ILE A 550 2.18 26.86 -2.13
C ILE A 550 1.73 28.08 -1.34
N TYR A 551 1.28 29.11 -2.05
CA TYR A 551 0.81 30.37 -1.46
C TYR A 551 -0.72 30.44 -1.50
N GLY A 552 -1.31 31.05 -0.48
CA GLY A 552 -2.71 31.49 -0.50
C GLY A 552 -2.80 32.83 -1.21
N PHE A 553 -3.72 32.97 -2.16
CA PHE A 553 -3.87 34.19 -2.95
C PHE A 553 -4.81 35.18 -2.25
N ASP A 554 -4.65 36.47 -2.48
CA ASP A 554 -5.63 37.46 -2.02
C ASP A 554 -6.68 37.70 -3.11
N MET A 555 -7.96 37.54 -2.77
CA MET A 555 -9.05 37.78 -3.72
C MET A 555 -9.12 39.23 -4.16
N ALA A 556 -8.82 40.18 -3.27
CA ALA A 556 -8.87 41.61 -3.59
C ALA A 556 -7.80 42.01 -4.62
N GLU A 557 -6.68 41.29 -4.67
CA GLU A 557 -5.64 41.46 -5.69
C GLU A 557 -6.00 40.70 -6.97
N LEU A 558 -6.52 39.47 -6.85
CA LEU A 558 -6.90 38.67 -8.01
C LEU A 558 -7.96 39.38 -8.86
N THR A 559 -8.96 40.02 -8.24
CA THR A 559 -10.01 40.77 -8.95
C THR A 559 -9.47 41.96 -9.74
N LYS A 560 -8.34 42.56 -9.35
CA LYS A 560 -7.68 43.64 -10.13
C LYS A 560 -7.09 43.15 -11.44
N HIS A 561 -6.68 41.88 -11.49
CA HIS A 561 -6.04 41.27 -12.66
C HIS A 561 -6.99 40.39 -13.49
N LEU A 562 -8.23 40.23 -13.02
CA LEU A 562 -9.24 39.49 -13.74
C LEU A 562 -9.81 40.32 -14.89
N PRO A 563 -9.88 39.79 -16.12
CA PRO A 563 -10.56 40.47 -17.20
C PRO A 563 -12.05 40.64 -16.86
N ALA A 564 -12.61 41.81 -17.19
CA ALA A 564 -13.99 42.20 -16.86
C ALA A 564 -15.07 41.22 -17.36
N SER A 565 -14.73 40.33 -18.29
CA SER A 565 -15.60 39.28 -18.82
C SER A 565 -15.80 38.07 -17.89
N VAL A 566 -14.96 37.89 -16.86
CA VAL A 566 -15.02 36.73 -15.94
C VAL A 566 -15.62 37.08 -14.57
N THR A 567 -16.18 38.28 -14.44
CA THR A 567 -16.78 38.81 -13.22
C THR A 567 -18.15 38.19 -12.87
N THR A 568 -18.53 37.07 -13.48
CA THR A 568 -19.78 36.37 -13.14
C THR A 568 -19.58 35.46 -11.93
N THR A 569 -20.22 35.81 -10.81
CA THR A 569 -20.35 34.94 -9.65
C THR A 569 -21.25 33.74 -9.98
N PRO A 570 -20.85 32.48 -9.74
CA PRO A 570 -19.57 32.03 -9.18
C PRO A 570 -18.45 31.92 -10.23
N ILE A 571 -17.24 32.36 -9.86
CA ILE A 571 -16.05 32.29 -10.71
C ILE A 571 -15.79 30.83 -11.11
N ARG A 572 -15.93 30.52 -12.40
CA ARG A 572 -15.52 29.23 -12.97
C ARG A 572 -14.01 29.24 -13.19
N TRP A 573 -13.25 28.81 -12.18
CA TRP A 573 -11.78 28.73 -12.20
C TRP A 573 -11.19 28.05 -13.44
N GLN A 574 -11.89 27.08 -14.03
CA GLN A 574 -11.47 26.40 -15.27
C GLN A 574 -11.50 27.30 -16.51
N GLN A 575 -12.40 28.29 -16.56
CA GLN A 575 -12.50 29.26 -17.65
C GLN A 575 -11.49 30.41 -17.49
N LEU A 576 -11.12 30.71 -16.24
CA LEU A 576 -10.15 31.73 -15.84
C LEU A 576 -8.74 31.45 -16.34
N GLY A 577 -8.34 30.18 -16.40
CA GLY A 577 -6.99 29.79 -16.79
C GLY A 577 -6.61 30.36 -18.16
N ALA A 578 -7.43 30.11 -19.18
CA ALA A 578 -7.08 30.50 -20.55
C ALA A 578 -6.87 32.02 -20.78
N SER A 579 -7.36 32.89 -19.89
CA SER A 579 -7.37 34.35 -20.06
C SER A 579 -6.44 35.12 -19.12
N LEU A 580 -5.78 34.45 -18.16
CA LEU A 580 -4.88 35.10 -17.20
C LEU A 580 -3.44 35.12 -17.73
N ASP A 581 -3.10 36.17 -18.47
CA ASP A 581 -1.70 36.58 -18.72
C ASP A 581 -1.24 37.44 -17.53
N ILE A 582 -0.93 36.77 -16.42
CA ILE A 582 -0.42 37.43 -15.21
C ILE A 582 1.11 37.40 -15.23
N ASP A 583 1.73 38.58 -15.20
CA ASP A 583 3.17 38.73 -14.97
C ASP A 583 3.54 38.18 -13.58
N GLY A 584 4.20 37.00 -13.56
CA GLY A 584 4.56 36.27 -12.34
C GLY A 584 5.53 37.01 -11.40
N SER A 585 6.12 38.14 -11.83
CA SER A 585 7.05 38.96 -11.04
C SER A 585 6.39 39.77 -9.93
N LEU A 586 5.06 39.93 -9.93
CA LEU A 586 4.34 40.77 -8.97
C LEU A 586 3.99 40.06 -7.64
N PHE A 587 4.04 38.73 -7.59
CA PHE A 587 3.45 37.97 -6.48
C PHE A 587 4.49 37.51 -5.43
N CYS A 588 5.64 36.93 -5.81
CA CYS A 588 6.49 36.19 -4.85
C CYS A 588 6.98 36.96 -3.61
N ALA A 589 7.19 38.28 -3.68
CA ALA A 589 7.72 39.05 -2.54
C ALA A 589 6.65 39.45 -1.49
N ARG A 590 5.36 39.44 -1.82
CA ARG A 590 4.26 39.89 -0.94
C ARG A 590 3.55 38.76 -0.20
N TYR A 591 3.67 37.52 -0.68
CA TYR A 591 2.97 36.36 -0.11
C TYR A 591 3.84 35.50 0.84
N ALA A 592 5.00 36.00 1.27
CA ALA A 592 5.87 35.30 2.22
C ALA A 592 5.12 34.91 3.52
N ASP A 593 4.20 35.75 3.98
CA ASP A 593 3.38 35.49 5.17
C ASP A 593 2.17 34.57 4.91
N ARG A 594 1.87 34.27 3.64
CA ARG A 594 0.70 33.48 3.21
C ARG A 594 1.06 32.09 2.67
N ILE A 595 2.13 31.49 3.18
CA ILE A 595 2.50 30.11 2.82
C ILE A 595 1.49 29.12 3.41
N LEU A 596 0.84 28.36 2.54
CA LEU A 596 -0.11 27.31 2.91
C LEU A 596 0.60 25.95 3.06
N GLY A 597 1.62 25.69 2.25
CA GLY A 597 2.26 24.38 2.19
C GLY A 597 3.40 24.28 1.18
N TYR A 598 3.86 23.04 0.98
CA TYR A 598 4.94 22.72 0.06
C TYR A 598 4.63 21.51 -0.81
N VAL A 599 5.24 21.48 -1.99
CA VAL A 599 5.16 20.38 -2.95
C VAL A 599 6.25 19.36 -2.68
N THR A 600 5.87 18.09 -2.55
CA THR A 600 6.81 16.97 -2.36
C THR A 600 7.28 16.40 -3.70
N THR A 601 6.35 16.20 -4.63
CA THR A 601 6.63 15.65 -5.96
C THR A 601 5.84 16.43 -7.01
N GLY A 602 6.50 16.92 -8.05
CA GLY A 602 5.85 17.63 -9.15
C GLY A 602 6.61 17.45 -10.45
N GLN A 603 5.87 17.15 -11.52
CA GLN A 603 6.37 16.99 -12.89
C GLN A 603 5.23 17.29 -13.89
N LEU A 604 5.53 17.24 -15.19
CA LEU A 604 4.51 17.23 -16.22
C LEU A 604 3.78 15.88 -16.20
N VAL A 605 2.46 15.90 -16.05
CA VAL A 605 1.62 14.69 -16.15
C VAL A 605 1.17 14.54 -17.59
N PHE A 606 1.71 13.54 -18.27
CA PHE A 606 1.50 13.30 -19.70
C PHE A 606 0.05 12.93 -20.01
N SER A 607 -0.62 12.22 -19.11
CA SER A 607 -2.03 11.84 -19.30
C SER A 607 -2.99 13.04 -19.34
N GLN A 608 -2.61 14.17 -18.74
CA GLN A 608 -3.40 15.41 -18.73
C GLN A 608 -2.81 16.52 -19.61
N GLY A 609 -1.55 16.38 -20.05
CA GLY A 609 -0.80 17.42 -20.77
C GLY A 609 -0.53 18.68 -19.95
N LYS A 610 -0.61 18.59 -18.61
CA LYS A 610 -0.51 19.73 -17.69
C LYS A 610 0.50 19.44 -16.58
N GLY A 611 1.12 20.49 -16.05
CA GLY A 611 1.95 20.38 -14.85
C GLY A 611 1.08 19.96 -13.67
N SER A 612 1.42 18.86 -12.99
CA SER A 612 0.71 18.43 -11.79
C SER A 612 1.68 18.03 -10.70
N ALA A 613 1.23 18.18 -9.46
CA ALA A 613 2.05 17.94 -8.29
C ALA A 613 1.23 17.40 -7.13
N ILE A 614 1.92 16.67 -6.27
CA ILE A 614 1.45 16.21 -4.98
C ILE A 614 2.19 17.03 -3.94
N GLY A 615 1.43 17.57 -3.00
CA GLY A 615 1.95 18.39 -1.92
C GLY A 615 1.16 18.20 -0.65
N SER A 616 1.56 18.92 0.38
CA SER A 616 0.87 18.93 1.66
C SER A 616 0.77 20.37 2.17
N CYS A 617 -0.41 20.74 2.64
CA CYS A 617 -0.69 22.06 3.22
C CYS A 617 -1.10 21.93 4.68
N SER A 618 -0.85 22.96 5.48
CA SER A 618 -1.40 23.03 6.84
C SER A 618 -2.93 23.05 6.76
N ALA A 619 -3.57 22.12 7.49
CA ALA A 619 -5.02 22.00 7.52
C ALA A 619 -5.68 23.29 8.03
N GLN A 620 -5.10 23.89 9.07
CA GLN A 620 -5.57 25.12 9.68
C GLN A 620 -5.44 26.31 8.73
N ARG A 621 -4.26 26.53 8.13
CA ARG A 621 -4.05 27.63 7.18
C ARG A 621 -4.90 27.48 5.91
N LEU A 622 -5.08 26.23 5.45
CA LEU A 622 -5.94 25.95 4.31
C LEU A 622 -7.41 26.22 4.63
N LEU A 623 -7.87 25.84 5.82
CA LEU A 623 -9.24 26.07 6.27
C LEU A 623 -9.51 27.57 6.46
N SER A 624 -8.60 28.29 7.13
CA SER A 624 -8.74 29.75 7.32
C SER A 624 -8.79 30.47 5.99
N HIS A 625 -7.92 30.09 5.04
CA HIS A 625 -7.91 30.66 3.70
C HIS A 625 -9.20 30.32 2.93
N TRP A 626 -9.71 29.09 3.05
CA TRP A 626 -10.97 28.69 2.42
C TRP A 626 -12.18 29.48 2.97
N ILE A 627 -12.23 29.72 4.28
CA ILE A 627 -13.25 30.55 4.93
C ILE A 627 -13.15 32.00 4.45
N GLU A 628 -11.94 32.56 4.37
CA GLU A 628 -11.68 33.90 3.83
C GLU A 628 -12.22 34.05 2.40
N LEU A 629 -11.88 33.11 1.51
CA LEU A 629 -12.37 33.09 0.12
C LEU A 629 -13.89 33.01 0.03
N ARG A 630 -14.54 32.30 0.96
CA ARG A 630 -15.99 32.15 1.00
C ARG A 630 -16.70 33.37 1.56
N ARG A 631 -16.09 34.16 2.45
CA ARG A 631 -16.68 35.43 2.91
C ARG A 631 -16.73 36.48 1.81
N ILE A 632 -15.87 36.35 0.80
CA ILE A 632 -15.72 37.30 -0.31
C ILE A 632 -16.63 36.96 -1.50
N ASN A 633 -16.98 35.68 -1.68
CA ASN A 633 -17.97 35.20 -2.67
C ASN A 633 -19.38 35.16 -2.08
#